data_AF-A0A2G6QB42-F1
#
_entry.id   AF-A0A2G6QB42-F1
#
_cell.length_a   1.000
_cell.length_b   1.000
_cell.length_c   1.000
_cell.angle_alpha   90.00
_cell.angle_beta   90.00
_cell.angle_gamma   90.00
#
_symmetry.space_group_name_H-M   'P 1'
#
loop_
_entity.id
_entity.type
_entity.pdbx_description
1 polymer ?
#
loop_
_entity_poly.entity_id
_entity_poly.type
_entity_poly.pdbx_seq_one_letter_code
_entity_poly.pdbx_strand_id
1 'polypeptide(L)'
;MTLSNLTTINIAQAGDYRVSFIIQIETFRSPISVSPIVSIFSNNNHLPNKQGTFAITVEDKNLLPRFQLTGEAVISVPSNSTIQLFNL
;
A
#
# COMPACT_ATOMS: atom_id res chain seq x y z
N MET A 1 -13.39 -7.76 21.45
CA MET A 1 -13.46 -7.18 20.10
C MET A 1 -12.04 -6.98 19.63
N THR A 2 -11.56 -7.83 18.73
CA THR A 2 -10.20 -7.71 18.19
C THR A 2 -10.18 -6.55 17.20
N LEU A 3 -9.18 -5.70 17.32
CA LEU A 3 -8.90 -4.62 16.39
C LEU A 3 -8.72 -5.25 15.01
N SER A 4 -9.68 -5.07 14.11
CA SER A 4 -9.50 -5.39 12.70
C SER A 4 -8.26 -4.64 12.23
N ASN A 5 -7.25 -5.36 11.75
CA ASN A 5 -6.05 -4.76 11.21
C ASN A 5 -6.50 -3.81 10.08
N LEU A 6 -6.33 -2.48 10.25
CA LEU A 6 -7.00 -1.45 9.44
C LEU A 6 -6.63 -1.52 7.95
N THR A 7 -5.59 -2.29 7.60
CA THR A 7 -5.14 -2.52 6.23
C THR A 7 -5.66 -3.84 5.62
N THR A 8 -6.51 -4.58 6.33
CA THR A 8 -7.05 -5.89 5.89
C THR A 8 -8.54 -5.80 5.55
N ILE A 9 -8.93 -6.30 4.38
CA ILE A 9 -10.32 -6.39 3.92
C ILE A 9 -10.68 -7.86 3.71
N ASN A 10 -11.87 -8.27 4.16
CA ASN A 10 -12.40 -9.60 3.93
C ASN A 10 -13.27 -9.64 2.66
N ILE A 11 -13.04 -10.63 1.81
CA ILE A 11 -13.75 -10.85 0.56
C ILE A 11 -14.57 -12.14 0.68
N ALA A 12 -15.90 -12.00 0.69
CA ALA A 12 -16.80 -13.14 0.85
C ALA A 12 -16.99 -13.92 -0.46
N GLN A 13 -17.10 -13.23 -1.60
CA GLN A 13 -17.42 -13.82 -2.90
C GLN A 13 -16.19 -13.83 -3.81
N ALA A 14 -16.07 -14.86 -4.64
CA ALA A 14 -15.00 -14.92 -5.63
C ALA A 14 -15.25 -13.91 -6.76
N GLY A 15 -14.19 -13.32 -7.31
CA GLY A 15 -14.30 -12.43 -8.46
C GLY A 15 -13.05 -11.59 -8.72
N ASP A 16 -13.16 -10.72 -9.72
CA ASP A 16 -12.16 -9.72 -10.03
C ASP A 16 -12.47 -8.41 -9.29
N TYR A 17 -11.51 -7.95 -8.50
CA TYR A 17 -11.63 -6.77 -7.66
C TYR A 17 -10.65 -5.69 -8.12
N ARG A 18 -11.16 -4.46 -8.23
CA ARG A 18 -10.34 -3.26 -8.37
C ARG A 18 -9.95 -2.79 -6.96
N VAL A 19 -8.67 -2.88 -6.66
CA VAL A 19 -8.08 -2.37 -5.43
C VAL A 19 -7.40 -1.04 -5.74
N SER A 20 -7.87 0.02 -5.11
CA SER A 20 -7.29 1.36 -5.20
C SER A 20 -6.86 1.79 -3.80
N PHE A 21 -5.65 2.33 -3.66
CA PHE A 21 -5.11 2.75 -2.37
C PHE A 21 -4.39 4.09 -2.46
N ILE A 22 -4.37 4.80 -1.33
CA ILE A 22 -3.64 6.05 -1.13
C ILE A 22 -2.75 5.87 0.09
N ILE A 23 -1.47 6.19 -0.06
CA ILE A 23 -0.49 6.16 1.02
C ILE A 23 0.02 7.57 1.24
N GLN A 24 -0.12 8.04 2.47
CA GLN A 24 0.47 9.29 2.92
C GLN A 24 1.83 9.00 3.54
N ILE A 25 2.87 9.64 3.00
CA ILE A 25 4.24 9.56 3.51
C ILE A 25 4.51 10.88 4.22
N GLU A 26 4.82 10.79 5.51
CA GLU A 26 5.23 11.93 6.31
C GLU A 26 6.70 11.77 6.69
N THR A 27 7.47 12.82 6.44
CA THR A 27 8.90 12.83 6.72
C THR A 27 9.25 14.08 7.52
N PHE A 28 10.12 13.92 8.53
CA PHE A 28 10.25 14.92 9.61
C PHE A 28 11.56 15.74 9.55
N ARG A 29 12.47 15.49 8.59
CA ARG A 29 13.80 16.13 8.54
C ARG A 29 14.38 16.17 7.14
N SER A 30 14.71 17.33 6.57
CA SER A 30 15.30 17.48 5.23
C SER A 30 16.85 17.59 5.25
N PRO A 31 17.60 17.19 4.19
CA PRO A 31 17.16 16.54 2.94
C PRO A 31 16.74 15.09 3.14
N ILE A 32 15.80 14.62 2.32
CA ILE A 32 15.21 13.28 2.45
C ILE A 32 15.33 12.52 1.15
N SER A 33 15.76 11.27 1.29
CA SER A 33 15.60 10.24 0.28
C SER A 33 14.84 9.08 0.92
N VAL A 34 13.65 8.78 0.40
CA VAL A 34 12.83 7.64 0.83
C VAL A 34 12.46 6.78 -0.37
N SER A 35 12.52 5.47 -0.17
CA SER A 35 12.16 4.48 -1.19
C SER A 35 11.12 3.50 -0.66
N PRO A 36 9.87 3.91 -0.42
CA PRO A 36 8.83 3.01 0.07
C PRO A 36 8.52 1.93 -0.96
N ILE A 37 8.31 0.71 -0.45
CA ILE A 37 7.89 -0.44 -1.23
C ILE A 37 6.53 -0.87 -0.72
N VAL A 38 5.53 -0.85 -1.59
CA VAL A 38 4.15 -1.13 -1.22
C VAL A 38 3.69 -2.34 -2.01
N SER A 39 3.04 -3.29 -1.34
CA SER A 39 2.49 -4.45 -2.03
C SER A 39 1.14 -4.90 -1.49
N ILE A 40 0.37 -5.53 -2.38
CA ILE A 40 -0.91 -6.17 -2.07
C ILE A 40 -0.66 -7.64 -1.76
N PHE A 41 -1.23 -8.10 -0.65
CA PHE A 41 -1.25 -9.49 -0.24
C PHE A 41 -2.67 -10.03 -0.33
N SER A 42 -2.79 -11.32 -0.66
CA SER A 42 -4.05 -12.07 -0.60
C SER A 42 -3.85 -13.28 0.29
N ASN A 43 -4.67 -13.45 1.33
CA ASN A 43 -4.54 -14.55 2.30
C ASN A 43 -3.12 -14.66 2.89
N ASN A 44 -2.52 -13.53 3.26
CA ASN A 44 -1.13 -13.40 3.70
C ASN A 44 -0.06 -13.85 2.66
N ASN A 45 -0.45 -14.18 1.43
CA ASN A 45 0.48 -14.45 0.34
C ASN A 45 0.73 -13.19 -0.47
N HIS A 46 2.01 -12.91 -0.73
CA HIS A 46 2.40 -11.82 -1.62
C HIS A 46 1.85 -12.06 -3.03
N LEU A 47 1.22 -11.05 -3.63
CA LEU A 47 0.81 -11.12 -5.04
C LEU A 47 1.93 -10.55 -5.93
N PRO A 48 2.75 -11.41 -6.58
CA PRO A 48 3.79 -10.93 -7.48
C PRO A 48 3.18 -10.06 -8.59
N ASN A 49 3.90 -8.99 -8.97
CA ASN A 49 3.47 -7.96 -9.92
C ASN A 49 2.45 -6.93 -9.41
N LYS A 50 2.01 -7.01 -8.15
CA LYS A 50 1.17 -5.99 -7.50
C LYS A 50 1.94 -5.19 -6.44
N GLN A 51 3.25 -5.10 -6.64
CA GLN A 51 4.20 -4.33 -5.83
C GLN A 51 4.62 -3.07 -6.60
N GLY A 52 4.59 -1.93 -5.91
CA GLY A 52 5.13 -0.66 -6.40
C GLY A 52 6.33 -0.24 -5.57
N THR A 53 7.43 0.10 -6.24
CA THR A 53 8.57 0.78 -5.63
C THR A 53 8.54 2.24 -6.07
N PHE A 54 8.63 3.14 -5.10
CA PHE A 54 8.65 4.56 -5.36
C PHE A 54 9.94 5.13 -4.78
N ALA A 55 10.55 6.09 -5.46
CA ALA A 55 11.71 6.81 -4.95
C ALA A 55 11.36 8.30 -4.92
N ILE A 56 11.55 8.93 -3.76
CA ILE A 56 11.27 10.35 -3.57
C ILE A 56 12.52 10.99 -2.99
N THR A 57 13.00 12.05 -3.65
CA THR A 57 14.12 12.87 -3.18
C THR A 57 13.66 14.30 -3.01
N VAL A 58 13.94 14.88 -1.85
CA VAL A 58 13.58 16.26 -1.50
C VAL A 58 14.83 16.99 -1.04
N GLU A 59 15.21 18.02 -1.78
CA GLU A 59 16.44 18.78 -1.53
C GLU A 59 16.19 20.09 -0.75
N ASP A 60 14.93 20.51 -0.61
CA ASP A 60 14.58 21.73 0.11
C ASP A 60 14.58 21.51 1.63
N LYS A 61 15.52 22.16 2.33
CA LYS A 61 15.74 22.07 3.78
C LYS A 61 14.61 22.64 4.64
N ASN A 62 13.71 23.44 4.05
CA ASN A 62 12.66 24.15 4.78
C ASN A 62 11.27 23.52 4.62
N LEU A 63 11.10 22.53 3.73
CA LEU A 63 9.84 21.82 3.57
C LEU A 63 9.76 20.63 4.53
N LEU A 64 8.62 20.49 5.21
CA LEU A 64 8.17 19.22 5.78
C LEU A 64 7.56 18.40 4.64
N PRO A 65 8.24 17.36 4.14
CA PRO A 65 7.75 16.71 2.94
C PRO A 65 6.63 15.75 3.32
N ARG A 66 5.43 16.10 2.90
CA ARG A 66 4.25 15.23 2.91
C ARG A 66 3.91 14.88 1.48
N PHE A 67 3.90 13.60 1.18
CA PHE A 67 3.59 13.10 -0.16
C PHE A 67 2.46 12.10 -0.11
N GLN A 68 1.71 12.05 -1.20
CA GLN A 68 0.70 11.01 -1.41
C GLN A 68 1.11 10.17 -2.61
N LEU A 69 1.06 8.86 -2.42
CA LEU A 69 1.20 7.88 -3.48
C LEU A 69 -0.16 7.22 -3.68
N THR A 70 -0.59 7.15 -4.92
CA THR A 70 -1.81 6.42 -5.29
C THR A 70 -1.43 5.21 -6.12
N GLY A 71 -2.04 4.08 -5.83
CA GLY A 71 -1.85 2.86 -6.60
C GLY A 71 -3.17 2.19 -6.90
N GLU A 72 -3.20 1.46 -8.01
CA GLU A 72 -4.37 0.73 -8.45
C GLU A 72 -3.96 -0.62 -9.06
N ALA A 73 -4.74 -1.65 -8.76
CA ALA A 73 -4.61 -2.96 -9.35
C ALA A 73 -5.97 -3.63 -9.50
N VAL A 74 -6.14 -4.37 -10.59
CA VAL A 74 -7.18 -5.41 -10.69
C VAL A 74 -6.54 -6.74 -10.29
N ILE A 75 -7.19 -7.45 -9.36
CA ILE A 75 -6.78 -8.77 -8.87
C ILE A 75 -7.95 -9.74 -8.86
N SER A 76 -7.71 -10.97 -9.26
CA SER A 76 -8.67 -12.06 -9.12
C SER A 76 -8.52 -12.69 -7.74
N VAL A 77 -9.61 -12.81 -6.99
CA VAL A 77 -9.60 -13.24 -5.59
C VAL A 77 -10.63 -14.36 -5.38
N PRO A 78 -10.25 -15.48 -4.73
CA PRO A 78 -11.19 -16.53 -4.35
C PRO A 78 -12.18 -16.08 -3.27
N SER A 79 -13.30 -16.78 -3.14
CA SER A 79 -14.24 -16.59 -2.03
C SER A 79 -13.58 -16.83 -0.66
N ASN A 80 -14.05 -16.13 0.36
CA ASN A 80 -13.53 -16.21 1.74
C ASN A 80 -12.03 -15.89 1.86
N SER A 81 -11.55 -14.92 1.08
CA SER A 81 -10.17 -14.46 1.12
C SER A 81 -10.01 -13.15 1.89
N THR A 82 -8.77 -12.81 2.22
CA THR A 82 -8.38 -11.49 2.70
C THR A 82 -7.53 -10.78 1.66
N ILE A 83 -7.67 -9.47 1.56
CA ILE A 83 -6.76 -8.58 0.83
C ILE A 83 -6.10 -7.66 1.85
N GLN A 84 -4.80 -7.44 1.73
CA GLN A 84 -4.04 -6.61 2.66
C GLN A 84 -3.09 -5.69 1.91
N LEU A 85 -2.90 -4.48 2.42
CA LEU A 85 -1.85 -3.57 1.97
C LEU A 85 -0.70 -3.55 2.98
N PHE A 86 0.51 -3.77 2.50
CA PHE A 86 1.73 -3.73 3.31
C PHE A 86 2.75 -2.74 2.75
N ASN A 87 3.41 -2.02 3.65
CA ASN A 87 4.68 -1.36 3.39
C ASN A 87 5.80 -2.34 3.77
N LEU A 88 6.64 -2.70 2.80
CA LEU A 88 7.72 -3.69 2.91
C LEU A 88 9.06 -3.03 3.27
#